data_AF-A0A1V6LUK6-F1
#
_entry.id   AF-A0A1V6LUK6-F1
#
_cell.length_a   1.000
_cell.length_b   1.000
_cell.length_c   1.000
_cell.angle_alpha   90.00
_cell.angle_beta   90.00
_cell.angle_gamma   90.00
#
_symmetry.space_group_name_H-M   'P 1'
#
loop_
_entity.id
_entity.type
_entity.pdbx_description
1 polymer ?
#
loop_
_entity_poly.entity_id
_entity_poly.type
_entity_poly.pdbx_seq_one_letter_code
_entity_poly.pdbx_strand_id
1 'polypeptide(L)'
;MLSIKQSPYYHRAFQELNYAHGDYYLFEHFIIAEIKEDIIFNWNEHAKHVVAEISDLYENNGKDLVYISNRVNNYSVVPTDWVHFFKYQYNLKGYAVVTSKKGKAWYNSLLEKMFVRNQMQTFMDLHEAIEWAESLYQAKKALRSAV
;
A
#
# COMPACT_ATOMS: atom_id res chain seq x y z
N MET A 1 -15.47 0.73 -5.48
CA MET A 1 -14.48 1.80 -5.74
C MET A 1 -13.96 1.64 -7.16
N LEU A 2 -13.24 2.64 -7.69
CA LEU A 2 -12.65 2.57 -9.03
C LEU A 2 -11.31 1.81 -8.99
N SER A 3 -11.10 0.87 -9.91
CA SER A 3 -9.80 0.22 -10.10
C SER A 3 -8.80 1.18 -10.74
N ILE A 4 -7.53 1.06 -10.38
CA ILE A 4 -6.43 1.84 -10.94
C ILE A 4 -6.41 1.75 -12.46
N LYS A 5 -6.70 0.58 -13.05
CA LYS A 5 -6.75 0.37 -14.51
C LYS A 5 -7.78 1.26 -15.22
N GLN A 6 -8.80 1.71 -14.49
CA GLN A 6 -9.84 2.61 -15.00
C GLN A 6 -9.54 4.09 -14.69
N SER A 7 -8.44 4.36 -13.99
CA SER A 7 -8.04 5.71 -13.60
C SER A 7 -7.11 6.33 -14.65
N PRO A 8 -6.98 7.66 -14.68
CA PRO A 8 -5.97 8.32 -15.50
C PRO A 8 -4.54 8.03 -15.04
N TYR A 9 -4.30 7.42 -13.87
CA TYR A 9 -2.95 7.21 -13.33
C TYR A 9 -2.29 5.91 -13.81
N TYR A 10 -3.05 4.94 -14.32
CA TYR A 10 -2.53 3.62 -14.66
C TYR A 10 -1.32 3.64 -15.59
N HIS A 11 -1.31 4.55 -16.58
CA HIS A 11 -0.20 4.70 -17.53
C HIS A 11 1.15 5.07 -16.88
N ARG A 12 1.15 5.51 -15.62
CA ARG A 12 2.36 5.85 -14.87
C ARG A 12 2.98 4.64 -14.17
N ALA A 13 2.26 3.52 -14.08
CA ALA A 13 2.81 2.29 -13.53
C ALA A 13 3.89 1.77 -14.48
N PHE A 14 5.09 1.52 -13.96
CA PHE A 14 6.18 0.96 -14.76
C PHE A 14 6.13 -0.56 -14.82
N GLN A 15 5.43 -1.20 -13.88
CA GLN A 15 5.27 -2.66 -13.82
C GLN A 15 3.98 -3.05 -13.09
N GLU A 16 3.44 -4.20 -13.47
CA GLU A 16 2.28 -4.84 -12.84
C GLU A 16 2.65 -6.27 -12.44
N LEU A 17 2.33 -6.64 -11.20
CA LEU A 17 2.48 -8.00 -10.67
C LEU A 17 1.08 -8.57 -10.40
N ASN A 18 0.78 -9.71 -11.01
CA ASN A 18 -0.52 -10.36 -10.88
C ASN A 18 -0.37 -11.69 -10.15
N TYR A 19 -1.02 -11.82 -8.98
CA TYR A 19 -1.06 -13.07 -8.22
C TYR A 19 -2.48 -13.57 -8.11
N ALA A 20 -2.64 -14.82 -7.66
CA ALA A 20 -3.96 -15.40 -7.41
C ALA A 20 -4.77 -14.59 -6.37
N HIS A 21 -4.10 -13.85 -5.48
CA HIS A 21 -4.73 -13.14 -4.35
C HIS A 21 -4.82 -11.62 -4.53
N GLY A 22 -4.12 -11.03 -5.51
CA GLY A 22 -4.12 -9.58 -5.68
C GLY A 22 -3.23 -9.13 -6.82
N ASP A 23 -3.53 -7.93 -7.31
CA ASP A 23 -2.79 -7.27 -8.38
C ASP A 23 -2.08 -6.05 -7.79
N TYR A 24 -0.81 -5.86 -8.15
CA TYR A 24 0.06 -4.83 -7.60
C TYR A 24 0.64 -4.00 -8.74
N TYR A 25 0.54 -2.69 -8.59
CA TYR A 25 0.90 -1.71 -9.59
C TYR A 25 2.03 -0.86 -9.04
N LEU A 26 3.20 -0.93 -9.68
CA LEU A 26 4.43 -0.33 -9.20
C LEU A 26 4.65 1.02 -9.88
N PHE A 27 4.83 2.05 -9.06
CA PHE A 27 5.16 3.42 -9.46
C PHE A 27 6.46 3.86 -8.80
N GLU A 28 7.09 4.92 -9.29
CA GLU A 28 8.42 5.36 -8.84
C GLU A 28 8.56 5.48 -7.31
N HIS A 29 7.52 5.97 -6.61
CA HIS A 29 7.57 6.25 -5.17
C HIS A 29 6.45 5.63 -4.34
N PHE A 30 5.54 4.91 -5.00
CA PHE A 30 4.42 4.28 -4.33
C PHE A 30 3.99 3.01 -5.06
N ILE A 31 3.25 2.17 -4.36
CA ILE A 31 2.67 0.95 -4.88
C ILE A 31 1.18 1.00 -4.62
N ILE A 32 0.38 0.58 -5.60
CA ILE A 32 -1.06 0.40 -5.42
C ILE A 32 -1.36 -1.09 -5.44
N ALA A 33 -2.12 -1.58 -4.46
CA ALA A 33 -2.54 -2.96 -4.38
C ALA A 33 -4.06 -3.08 -4.41
N GLU A 34 -4.55 -3.98 -5.26
CA GLU A 34 -5.94 -4.36 -5.40
C GLU A 34 -6.07 -5.85 -5.08
N ILE A 35 -6.40 -6.16 -3.82
CA ILE A 35 -6.59 -7.54 -3.37
C ILE A 35 -7.90 -8.08 -3.95
N LYS A 36 -7.91 -9.35 -4.34
CA LYS A 36 -9.10 -10.00 -4.94
C LYS A 36 -10.19 -10.25 -3.90
N GLU A 37 -11.42 -10.39 -4.37
CA GLU A 37 -12.60 -10.65 -3.52
C GLU A 37 -12.41 -11.93 -2.67
N ASP A 38 -12.96 -11.92 -1.46
CA ASP A 38 -13.01 -13.04 -0.53
C ASP A 38 -11.66 -13.56 0.00
N ILE A 39 -10.57 -12.84 -0.26
CA ILE A 39 -9.25 -13.17 0.29
C ILE A 39 -9.16 -12.79 1.78
N ILE A 40 -8.58 -13.70 2.58
CA ILE A 40 -8.09 -13.40 3.93
C ILE A 40 -6.58 -13.19 3.84
N PHE A 41 -6.19 -11.94 3.63
CA PHE A 41 -4.82 -11.56 3.37
C PHE A 41 -3.96 -11.69 4.65
N ASN A 42 -2.94 -12.53 4.57
CA ASN A 42 -2.05 -12.90 5.68
C ASN A 42 -0.57 -12.95 5.22
N TRP A 43 0.35 -12.95 6.18
CA TRP A 43 1.79 -12.90 5.91
C TRP A 43 2.29 -14.13 5.15
N ASN A 44 1.98 -15.32 5.66
CA ASN A 44 2.63 -16.56 5.21
C ASN A 44 2.23 -16.96 3.79
N GLU A 45 0.95 -16.81 3.45
CA GLU A 45 0.41 -17.25 2.16
C GLU A 45 0.45 -16.15 1.09
N HIS A 46 0.46 -14.88 1.50
CA HIS A 46 0.29 -13.75 0.58
C HIS A 46 1.44 -12.76 0.68
N ALA A 47 1.56 -12.04 1.80
CA ALA A 47 2.41 -10.86 1.87
C ALA A 47 3.91 -11.18 1.72
N LYS A 48 4.39 -12.30 2.28
CA LYS A 48 5.82 -12.63 2.32
C LYS A 48 6.46 -12.69 0.93
N HIS A 49 5.80 -13.34 -0.03
CA HIS A 49 6.31 -13.46 -1.40
C HIS A 49 6.26 -12.11 -2.12
N VAL A 50 5.12 -11.42 -2.03
CA VAL A 50 4.92 -10.12 -2.69
C VAL A 50 5.91 -9.08 -2.19
N VAL A 51 6.10 -8.99 -0.86
CA VAL A 51 7.02 -8.02 -0.26
C VAL A 51 8.47 -8.32 -0.67
N ALA A 52 8.87 -9.59 -0.77
CA ALA A 52 10.21 -9.96 -1.23
C ALA A 52 10.43 -9.52 -2.69
N GLU A 53 9.53 -9.90 -3.59
CA GLU A 53 9.64 -9.57 -5.02
C GLU A 53 9.61 -8.06 -5.27
N ILE A 54 8.71 -7.34 -4.62
CA ILE A 54 8.68 -5.87 -4.67
C ILE A 54 9.98 -5.27 -4.13
N SER A 55 10.49 -5.75 -2.99
CA SER A 55 11.72 -5.20 -2.42
C SER A 55 12.93 -5.40 -3.33
N ASP A 56 12.98 -6.53 -4.04
CA ASP A 56 14.01 -6.82 -5.03
C ASP A 56 13.90 -5.88 -6.23
N LEU A 57 12.68 -5.68 -6.76
CA LEU A 57 12.43 -4.78 -7.90
C LEU A 57 12.78 -3.32 -7.62
N TYR A 58 12.57 -2.85 -6.38
CA TYR A 58 12.93 -1.49 -5.97
C TYR A 58 14.35 -1.39 -5.39
N GLU A 59 15.08 -2.50 -5.29
CA GLU A 59 16.41 -2.61 -4.64
C GLU A 59 16.44 -1.95 -3.25
N ASN A 60 15.35 -2.12 -2.49
CA ASN A 60 15.04 -1.33 -1.30
C ASN A 60 14.09 -2.10 -0.38
N ASN A 61 14.24 -1.96 0.94
CA ASN A 61 13.33 -2.53 1.92
C ASN A 61 11.98 -1.77 2.10
N GLY A 62 11.61 -0.93 1.14
CA GLY A 62 10.38 -0.14 1.14
C GLY A 62 10.39 1.16 1.94
N LYS A 63 11.49 1.54 2.62
CA LYS A 63 11.54 2.74 3.50
C LYS A 63 11.14 4.07 2.83
N ASP A 64 11.26 4.11 1.51
CA ASP A 64 10.97 5.28 0.67
C ASP A 64 9.69 5.13 -0.17
N LEU A 65 8.98 4.02 -0.01
CA LEU A 65 7.76 3.70 -0.74
C LEU A 65 6.52 3.92 0.10
N VAL A 66 5.50 4.48 -0.52
CA VAL A 66 4.14 4.52 0.06
C VAL A 66 3.35 3.34 -0.48
N TYR A 67 2.75 2.55 0.40
CA TYR A 67 1.84 1.47 0.00
C TYR A 67 0.40 1.97 0.06
N ILE A 68 -0.34 1.82 -1.03
CA ILE A 68 -1.74 2.23 -1.16
C ILE A 68 -2.58 0.97 -1.34
N SER A 69 -3.37 0.64 -0.32
CA SER A 69 -4.36 -0.43 -0.37
C SER A 69 -5.65 0.11 -1.00
N ASN A 70 -5.84 -0.12 -2.30
CA ASN A 70 -7.06 0.27 -3.02
C ASN A 70 -8.12 -0.84 -2.89
N ARG A 71 -9.00 -0.74 -1.89
CA ARG A 71 -10.00 -1.78 -1.55
C ARG A 71 -11.21 -1.78 -2.49
N VAL A 72 -10.97 -2.05 -3.77
CA VAL A 72 -12.02 -2.13 -4.80
C VAL A 72 -12.95 -3.32 -4.58
N ASN A 73 -12.43 -4.38 -3.96
CA ASN A 73 -13.10 -5.63 -3.61
C ASN A 73 -13.28 -5.75 -2.08
N ASN A 74 -14.19 -6.61 -1.62
CA ASN A 74 -14.27 -6.97 -0.20
C ASN A 74 -13.30 -8.10 0.11
N TYR A 75 -12.41 -7.85 1.05
CA TYR A 75 -11.45 -8.81 1.57
C TYR A 75 -11.10 -8.43 3.02
N SER A 76 -10.43 -9.33 3.72
CA SER A 76 -9.96 -9.08 5.09
C SER A 76 -8.44 -9.14 5.16
N VAL A 77 -7.86 -8.43 6.12
CA VAL A 77 -6.43 -8.46 6.42
C VAL A 77 -6.26 -8.94 7.85
N VAL A 78 -5.27 -9.78 8.12
CA VAL A 78 -4.84 -10.13 9.48
C VAL A 78 -3.96 -9.00 10.02
N PRO A 79 -4.43 -8.10 10.91
CA PRO A 79 -3.69 -6.87 11.24
C PRO A 79 -2.40 -7.14 12.03
N THR A 80 -2.36 -8.22 12.81
CA THR A 80 -1.20 -8.63 13.60
C THR A 80 0.01 -8.99 12.73
N ASP A 81 -0.22 -9.33 11.46
CA ASP A 81 0.83 -9.77 10.54
C ASP A 81 1.75 -8.62 10.11
N TRP A 82 1.37 -7.36 10.33
CA TRP A 82 2.27 -6.22 10.22
C TRP A 82 3.51 -6.36 11.12
N VAL A 83 3.41 -7.07 12.25
CA VAL A 83 4.56 -7.36 13.11
C VAL A 83 5.60 -8.19 12.37
N HIS A 84 5.18 -9.13 11.51
CA HIS A 84 6.08 -9.92 10.68
C HIS A 84 6.79 -9.04 9.65
N PHE A 85 6.06 -8.17 8.96
CA PHE A 85 6.62 -7.22 7.99
C PHE A 85 7.80 -6.44 8.59
N PHE A 86 7.61 -5.82 9.76
CA PHE A 86 8.69 -5.09 10.44
C PHE A 86 9.78 -6.00 11.02
N LYS A 87 9.45 -7.20 11.48
CA LYS A 87 10.43 -8.17 12.01
C LYS A 87 11.44 -8.57 10.93
N TYR A 88 10.98 -8.73 9.68
CA TYR A 88 11.84 -9.02 8.52
C TYR A 88 12.56 -7.78 7.95
N GLN A 89 12.62 -6.68 8.70
CA GLN A 89 13.34 -5.44 8.33
C GLN A 89 12.79 -4.71 7.10
N TYR A 90 11.55 -5.00 6.71
CA TYR A 90 10.82 -4.18 5.75
C TYR A 90 10.23 -2.94 6.42
N ASN A 91 10.03 -1.91 5.61
CA ASN A 91 9.54 -0.62 6.05
C ASN A 91 8.67 0.01 4.96
N LEU A 92 7.90 1.04 5.32
CA LEU A 92 7.11 1.84 4.39
C LEU A 92 7.19 3.30 4.79
N LYS A 93 7.33 4.19 3.83
CA LYS A 93 7.25 5.62 4.10
C LYS A 93 5.87 6.02 4.61
N GLY A 94 4.84 5.43 4.01
CA GLY A 94 3.45 5.65 4.38
C GLY A 94 2.57 4.49 3.98
N TYR A 95 1.42 4.38 4.63
CA TYR A 95 0.39 3.40 4.33
C TYR A 95 -0.96 4.10 4.14
N ALA A 96 -1.46 4.09 2.91
CA ALA A 96 -2.78 4.60 2.58
C ALA A 96 -3.77 3.45 2.45
N VAL A 97 -4.97 3.62 3.01
CA VAL A 97 -6.11 2.74 2.74
C VAL A 97 -7.18 3.54 2.03
N VAL A 98 -7.55 3.14 0.82
CA VAL A 98 -8.66 3.72 0.09
C VAL A 98 -9.88 2.83 0.29
N THR A 99 -10.97 3.37 0.81
CA THR A 99 -12.21 2.61 1.08
C THR A 99 -13.43 3.51 0.99
N SER A 100 -14.48 3.05 0.30
CA SER A 100 -15.72 3.82 0.12
C SER A 100 -16.69 3.72 1.30
N LYS A 101 -16.39 2.93 2.34
CA LYS A 101 -17.32 2.69 3.46
C LYS A 101 -16.76 3.19 4.79
N LYS A 102 -17.45 4.16 5.40
CA LYS A 102 -17.44 4.39 6.86
C LYS A 102 -18.16 3.22 7.54
N GLY A 103 -17.47 2.10 7.71
CA GLY A 103 -18.02 0.84 8.23
C GLY A 103 -16.93 -0.12 8.68
N LYS A 104 -17.18 -1.44 8.70
CA LYS A 104 -16.20 -2.45 9.19
C LYS A 104 -14.79 -2.28 8.59
N ALA A 105 -14.68 -1.97 7.30
CA ALA A 105 -13.38 -1.74 6.64
C ALA A 105 -12.60 -0.55 7.23
N TRP A 106 -13.29 0.52 7.63
CA TRP A 106 -12.69 1.67 8.32
C TRP A 106 -12.25 1.31 9.75
N TYR A 107 -13.05 0.56 10.50
CA TYR A 107 -12.65 0.09 11.82
C TYR A 107 -11.47 -0.88 11.75
N ASN A 108 -11.43 -1.74 10.74
CA ASN A 108 -10.29 -2.63 10.50
C ASN A 108 -9.02 -1.83 10.16
N SER A 109 -9.11 -0.77 9.37
CA SER A 109 -7.95 0.10 9.11
C SER A 109 -7.48 0.84 10.36
N LEU A 110 -8.39 1.19 11.29
CA LEU A 110 -8.01 1.72 12.61
C LEU A 110 -7.26 0.69 13.47
N LEU A 111 -7.63 -0.60 13.40
CA LEU A 111 -6.87 -1.66 14.08
C LEU A 111 -5.48 -1.83 13.48
N GLU A 112 -5.36 -1.74 12.14
CA GLU A 112 -4.06 -1.78 11.47
C GLU A 112 -3.14 -0.62 11.91
N LYS A 113 -3.67 0.58 12.21
CA LYS A 113 -2.88 1.70 12.77
C LYS A 113 -2.15 1.35 14.07
N MET A 114 -2.64 0.38 14.85
CA MET A 114 -1.96 -0.03 16.08
C MET A 114 -0.67 -0.82 15.81
N PHE A 115 -0.55 -1.45 14.64
CA PHE A 115 0.58 -2.30 14.28
C PHE A 115 1.51 -1.66 13.24
N VAL A 116 1.03 -0.66 12.49
CA VAL A 116 1.82 0.09 11.52
C VAL A 116 2.61 1.19 12.23
N ARG A 117 3.94 1.14 12.12
CA ARG A 117 4.86 2.10 12.77
C ARG A 117 4.96 3.45 12.05
N ASN A 118 4.46 3.52 10.83
CA ASN A 118 4.67 4.62 9.90
C ASN A 118 3.38 5.42 9.68
N GLN A 119 3.45 6.54 8.95
CA GLN A 119 2.30 7.39 8.70
C GLN A 119 1.20 6.59 7.99
N MET A 120 0.04 6.44 8.63
CA MET A 120 -1.11 5.73 8.07
C MET A 120 -2.31 6.67 7.94
N GLN A 121 -2.86 6.74 6.73
CA GLN A 121 -4.03 7.57 6.43
C GLN A 121 -5.07 6.76 5.65
N THR A 122 -6.34 7.13 5.82
CA THR A 122 -7.45 6.50 5.12
C THR A 122 -8.16 7.55 4.28
N PHE A 123 -8.46 7.18 3.04
CA PHE A 123 -9.04 8.04 2.01
C PHE A 123 -10.32 7.41 1.48
N MET A 124 -11.24 8.23 0.98
CA MET A 124 -12.43 7.75 0.28
C MET A 124 -12.24 7.75 -1.25
N ASP A 125 -11.19 8.43 -1.71
CA ASP A 125 -10.86 8.63 -3.11
C ASP A 125 -9.40 8.21 -3.39
N LEU A 126 -9.19 7.57 -4.54
CA LEU A 126 -7.86 7.05 -4.92
C LEU A 126 -6.92 8.18 -5.33
N HIS A 127 -7.43 9.23 -5.97
CA HIS A 127 -6.63 10.36 -6.39
C HIS A 127 -6.07 11.11 -5.16
N GLU A 128 -6.89 11.37 -4.13
CA GLU A 128 -6.43 11.97 -2.87
C GLU A 128 -5.31 11.14 -2.21
N ALA A 129 -5.41 9.80 -2.24
CA ALA A 129 -4.39 8.93 -1.68
C ALA A 129 -3.06 8.99 -2.47
N ILE A 130 -3.14 9.12 -3.80
CA ILE A 130 -1.97 9.28 -4.67
C ILE A 130 -1.31 10.64 -4.42
N GLU A 131 -2.08 11.73 -4.34
CA GLU A 131 -1.54 13.05 -4.03
C GLU A 131 -0.83 13.07 -2.68
N TRP A 132 -1.42 12.42 -1.67
CA TRP A 132 -0.78 12.27 -0.37
C TRP A 132 0.55 11.50 -0.48
N ALA A 133 0.57 10.38 -1.19
CA ALA A 133 1.79 9.59 -1.40
C ALA A 133 2.91 10.42 -2.05
N GLU A 134 2.58 11.21 -3.07
CA GLU A 134 3.52 12.10 -3.75
C GLU A 134 4.01 13.24 -2.85
N SER A 135 3.12 13.81 -2.02
CA SER A 135 3.48 14.87 -1.08
C SER A 135 4.55 14.41 -0.07
N LEU A 136 4.45 13.16 0.39
CA LEU A 136 5.45 12.56 1.28
C LEU A 136 6.81 12.47 0.60
N TYR A 137 6.83 12.15 -0.70
CA TYR A 137 8.06 12.15 -1.49
C TYR A 137 8.68 13.55 -1.59
N GLN A 138 7.90 14.56 -1.99
CA GLN A 138 8.41 15.93 -2.19
C GLN A 138 8.93 16.58 -0.90
N ALA A 139 8.27 16.35 0.24
CA ALA A 139 8.74 16.85 1.53
C ALA A 139 10.17 16.36 1.86
N LYS A 140 10.52 15.13 1.46
CA LYS A 140 11.88 14.57 1.64
C LYS A 140 12.90 15.23 0.72
N LYS A 141 12.52 15.56 -0.52
CA LYS A 141 13.39 16.25 -1.48
C LYS A 141 13.72 17.66 -0.98
N ALA A 142 12.72 18.40 -0.52
CA ALA A 142 12.89 19.73 0.05
C ALA A 142 13.81 19.73 1.30
N LEU A 143 13.63 18.75 2.20
CA LEU A 143 14.50 18.60 3.37
C LEU A 143 15.96 18.26 2.99
N ARG A 144 16.17 17.43 1.97
CA ARG A 144 17.52 17.07 1.48
C ARG A 144 18.21 18.20 0.73
N SER A 145 17.46 19.12 0.10
CA SER A 145 18.04 20.30 -0.57
C SER A 145 18.31 21.47 0.38
N ALA A 146 17.81 21.40 1.63
CA ALA A 146 17.95 22.46 2.63
C ALA A 146 19.09 22.20 3.64
N VAL A 147 19.83 21.09 3.49
CA VAL A 147 21.01 20.69 4.28
C VAL A 147 22.22 20.66 3.36
#